data_AF-A0A945Z9U4-F1
#
_entry.id   AF-A0A945Z9U4-F1
#
_cell.length_a   1.000
_cell.length_b   1.000
_cell.length_c   1.000
_cell.angle_alpha   90.00
_cell.angle_beta   90.00
_cell.angle_gamma   90.00
#
_symmetry.space_group_name_H-M   'P 1'
#
loop_
_entity.id
_entity.type
_entity.pdbx_description
1 polymer ?
#
loop_
_entity_poly.entity_id
_entity_poly.type
_entity_poly.pdbx_seq_one_letter_code
_entity_poly.pdbx_strand_id
1 'polypeptide(L)'
;MKSRFTLLMLIAGVAGAVTLSGCNKTVTNGKLDGTWNVTSGASSTTNSWTQGSVTTTTESSETFDGSILSTTTTSNGITETVQSSMTLEVTFNKKMGEYDMKSVLTDPEYDVNYQSYYEKDVNGSYQYVDYYERTTSRVATTNQTGYFTVSGNAGDEIEKNSQIVFQERTDMTDFIDSYTYVISGTSTSITPTGYYLYDGTDYVPLPTSESGTSTNTGVMSAGSIWNVTELKKGVMNVEYSDESTTTNSATDWSSSYLNTTSWELTQE
;
A
#
# COMPACT_ATOMS: atom_id res chain seq x y z
N MET A 1 -2.73 -8.05 -22.95
CA MET A 1 -1.97 -7.34 -21.89
C MET A 1 -2.96 -6.91 -20.83
N LYS A 2 -3.10 -7.70 -19.76
CA LYS A 2 -3.71 -7.20 -18.53
C LYS A 2 -2.63 -6.37 -17.85
N SER A 3 -2.62 -5.07 -18.12
CA SER A 3 -1.82 -4.14 -17.31
C SER A 3 -2.56 -4.04 -15.98
N ARG A 4 -2.28 -4.96 -15.06
CA ARG A 4 -2.78 -4.86 -13.70
C ARG A 4 -2.02 -3.72 -13.05
N PHE A 5 -2.75 -2.66 -12.75
CA PHE A 5 -2.21 -1.50 -12.05
C PHE A 5 -1.66 -2.00 -10.72
N THR A 6 -0.33 -2.04 -10.59
CA THR A 6 0.34 -2.20 -9.32
C THR A 6 -0.23 -1.14 -8.38
N LEU A 7 -0.95 -1.60 -7.36
CA LEU A 7 -1.44 -0.77 -6.29
C LEU A 7 -0.21 -0.23 -5.55
N LEU A 8 0.28 0.93 -5.96
CA LEU A 8 1.03 1.77 -5.05
C LEU A 8 0.02 2.18 -3.99
N MET A 9 0.26 1.76 -2.75
CA MET A 9 -0.28 2.44 -1.59
C MET A 9 0.38 3.83 -1.59
N LEU A 10 -0.11 4.71 -2.45
CA LEU A 10 0.34 6.08 -2.58
C LEU A 10 -0.31 6.81 -1.41
N ILE A 11 0.42 6.91 -0.31
CA ILE A 11 0.20 7.97 0.68
C ILE A 11 0.60 9.27 -0.03
N ALA A 12 -0.26 9.75 -0.92
CA ALA A 12 -0.06 10.98 -1.67
C ALA A 12 -0.35 12.14 -0.72
N GLY A 13 0.70 12.70 -0.12
CA GLY A 13 0.60 13.94 0.63
C GLY A 13 0.31 15.14 -0.27
N VAL A 14 -0.54 16.06 0.20
CA VAL A 14 -0.55 17.46 -0.24
C VAL A 14 -0.58 18.37 1.00
N ALA A 15 0.24 19.41 0.92
CA ALA A 15 0.67 20.28 2.01
C ALA A 15 -0.44 21.13 2.63
N GLY A 16 -0.50 21.09 3.96
CA GLY A 16 -1.11 22.11 4.81
C GLY A 16 -0.36 22.16 6.13
N ALA A 17 0.64 23.04 6.24
CA ALA A 17 1.38 23.25 7.47
C ALA A 17 0.45 23.85 8.53
N VAL A 18 -0.17 23.00 9.37
CA VAL A 18 -0.81 23.45 10.60
C VAL A 18 0.27 23.50 11.67
N THR A 19 0.92 24.65 11.80
CA THR A 19 1.78 24.94 12.96
C THR A 19 0.89 25.15 14.18
N LEU A 20 0.59 24.06 14.91
CA LEU A 20 0.01 24.16 16.25
C LEU A 20 1.13 24.43 17.26
N SER A 21 1.54 25.70 17.33
CA SER A 21 2.27 26.22 18.48
C SER A 21 1.30 26.34 19.66
N GLY A 22 1.17 25.25 20.44
CA GLY A 22 0.33 25.21 21.63
C GLY A 22 0.80 24.16 22.63
N CYS A 23 1.61 24.59 23.60
CA CYS A 23 1.93 23.94 24.88
C CYS A 23 2.02 22.39 24.90
N ASN A 24 3.24 21.85 24.86
CA ASN A 24 3.55 20.49 25.33
C ASN A 24 3.05 20.34 26.78
N LYS A 25 1.92 19.64 26.97
CA LYS A 25 1.45 19.20 28.28
C LYS A 25 1.40 17.68 28.32
N THR A 26 1.98 17.15 29.38
CA THR A 26 2.19 15.72 29.63
C THR A 26 0.87 15.02 29.87
N VAL A 27 0.59 14.02 29.06
CA VAL A 27 -0.72 13.38 28.95
C VAL A 27 -0.82 12.17 29.91
N THR A 28 -1.82 12.12 30.81
CA THR A 28 -2.01 11.01 31.79
C THR A 28 -2.77 9.79 31.21
N ASN A 29 -2.51 8.60 31.77
CA ASN A 29 -2.81 7.23 31.28
C ASN A 29 -4.28 6.92 30.86
N GLY A 30 -4.44 6.11 29.78
CA GLY A 30 -5.58 5.17 29.72
C GLY A 30 -6.16 4.68 28.37
N LYS A 31 -5.99 5.33 27.21
CA LYS A 31 -6.90 5.05 26.08
C LYS A 31 -6.32 4.85 24.66
N LEU A 32 -5.07 5.22 24.37
CA LEU A 32 -4.46 5.04 23.04
C LEU A 32 -3.09 4.33 23.09
N ASP A 33 -2.36 4.45 24.20
CA ASP A 33 -1.01 3.88 24.34
C ASP A 33 -1.02 2.35 24.21
N GLY A 34 -0.02 1.80 23.54
CA GLY A 34 0.10 0.39 23.24
C GLY A 34 -0.30 0.03 21.82
N THR A 35 -0.44 -1.28 21.61
CA THR A 35 -0.60 -1.90 20.29
C THR A 35 -2.08 -2.11 19.95
N TRP A 36 -2.43 -1.78 18.71
CA TRP A 36 -3.78 -1.89 18.16
C TRP A 36 -3.73 -2.63 16.83
N ASN A 37 -4.50 -3.70 16.72
CA ASN A 37 -4.68 -4.43 15.47
C ASN A 37 -5.86 -3.84 14.70
N VAL A 38 -5.68 -3.58 13.41
CA VAL A 38 -6.80 -3.26 12.52
C VAL A 38 -7.55 -4.55 12.26
N THR A 39 -8.82 -4.62 12.68
CA THR A 39 -9.64 -5.83 12.63
C THR A 39 -10.66 -5.81 11.50
N SER A 40 -11.02 -4.64 10.98
CA SER A 40 -11.80 -4.51 9.76
C SER A 40 -11.70 -3.11 9.18
N GLY A 41 -12.12 -2.96 7.93
CA GLY A 41 -12.13 -1.65 7.31
C GLY A 41 -12.68 -1.61 5.90
N ALA A 42 -12.91 -0.40 5.42
CA ALA A 42 -13.21 -0.13 4.03
C ALA A 42 -12.50 1.14 3.56
N SER A 43 -12.14 1.16 2.29
CA SER A 43 -11.60 2.35 1.63
C SER A 43 -12.27 2.55 0.28
N SER A 44 -12.36 3.79 -0.17
CA SER A 44 -12.76 4.12 -1.53
C SER A 44 -11.94 5.28 -2.05
N THR A 45 -11.44 5.15 -3.26
CA THR A 45 -10.63 6.15 -3.93
C THR A 45 -11.20 6.44 -5.31
N THR A 46 -11.31 7.72 -5.65
CA THR A 46 -11.67 8.19 -6.98
C THR A 46 -10.55 9.07 -7.51
N ASN A 47 -9.97 8.64 -8.63
CA ASN A 47 -8.93 9.36 -9.35
C ASN A 47 -9.48 9.80 -10.70
N SER A 48 -9.50 11.10 -10.94
CA SER A 48 -9.87 11.65 -12.23
C SER A 48 -8.74 12.49 -12.80
N TRP A 49 -8.48 12.31 -14.08
CA TRP A 49 -7.57 13.17 -14.85
C TRP A 49 -8.32 13.68 -16.08
N THR A 50 -8.14 14.96 -16.38
CA THR A 50 -8.68 15.61 -17.57
C THR A 50 -7.55 16.21 -18.40
N GLN A 51 -7.62 16.01 -19.71
CA GLN A 51 -6.78 16.68 -20.71
C GLN A 51 -7.67 17.20 -21.84
N GLY A 52 -7.78 18.52 -21.97
CA GLY A 52 -8.72 19.14 -22.91
C GLY A 52 -10.16 18.79 -22.51
N SER A 53 -10.93 18.21 -23.44
CA SER A 53 -12.31 17.77 -23.19
C SER A 53 -12.45 16.31 -22.76
N VAL A 54 -11.34 15.57 -22.59
CA VAL A 54 -11.35 14.15 -22.24
C VAL A 54 -11.06 14.00 -20.76
N THR A 55 -11.99 13.39 -20.03
CA THR A 55 -11.83 13.00 -18.63
C THR A 55 -11.82 11.49 -18.53
N THR A 56 -10.83 10.95 -17.81
CA THR A 56 -10.80 9.54 -17.42
C THR A 56 -10.91 9.46 -15.90
N THR A 57 -11.82 8.62 -15.43
CA THR A 57 -12.01 8.34 -14.01
C THR A 57 -11.71 6.88 -13.73
N THR A 58 -10.94 6.65 -12.68
CA THR A 58 -10.70 5.33 -12.10
C THR A 58 -11.23 5.34 -10.68
N GLU A 59 -12.03 4.34 -10.37
CA GLU A 59 -12.60 4.13 -9.03
C GLU A 59 -12.01 2.85 -8.46
N SER A 60 -11.54 2.92 -7.22
CA SER A 60 -11.06 1.77 -6.47
C SER A 60 -11.79 1.70 -5.14
N SER A 61 -12.14 0.50 -4.70
CA SER A 61 -12.68 0.25 -3.37
C SER A 61 -11.99 -0.94 -2.72
N GLU A 62 -11.87 -0.90 -1.41
CA GLU A 62 -11.19 -1.91 -0.62
C GLU A 62 -12.08 -2.31 0.55
N THR A 63 -12.06 -3.60 0.88
CA THR A 63 -12.65 -4.12 2.11
C THR A 63 -11.65 -5.02 2.79
N PHE A 64 -11.51 -4.87 4.10
CA PHE A 64 -10.63 -5.67 4.94
C PHE A 64 -11.43 -6.29 6.09
N ASP A 65 -11.24 -7.60 6.31
CA ASP A 65 -11.95 -8.37 7.34
C ASP A 65 -11.05 -8.78 8.53
N GLY A 66 -9.87 -8.17 8.64
CA GLY A 66 -8.86 -8.51 9.63
C GLY A 66 -7.82 -9.51 9.12
N SER A 67 -8.05 -10.13 7.96
CA SER A 67 -7.11 -11.10 7.38
C SER A 67 -6.97 -11.00 5.86
N ILE A 68 -8.05 -10.67 5.15
CA ILE A 68 -8.10 -10.60 3.70
C ILE A 68 -8.45 -9.16 3.29
N LEU A 69 -7.60 -8.59 2.45
CA LEU A 69 -7.86 -7.35 1.72
C LEU A 69 -8.41 -7.71 0.34
N SER A 70 -9.62 -7.23 0.04
CA SER A 70 -10.23 -7.34 -1.28
C SER A 70 -10.27 -5.97 -1.92
N THR A 71 -9.54 -5.79 -3.02
CA THR A 71 -9.47 -4.54 -3.77
C THR A 71 -10.22 -4.71 -5.09
N THR A 72 -11.21 -3.86 -5.33
CA THR A 72 -11.94 -3.78 -6.60
C THR A 72 -11.59 -2.49 -7.30
N THR A 73 -11.09 -2.56 -8.53
CA THR A 73 -10.80 -1.38 -9.34
C THR A 73 -11.66 -1.40 -10.60
N THR A 74 -12.34 -0.29 -10.87
CA THR A 74 -13.07 -0.03 -12.10
C THR A 74 -12.40 1.10 -12.86
N SER A 75 -11.94 0.81 -14.07
CA SER A 75 -11.37 1.81 -14.96
C SER A 75 -11.90 1.59 -16.37
N ASN A 76 -12.37 2.66 -17.02
CA ASN A 76 -12.94 2.60 -18.37
C ASN A 76 -14.04 1.53 -18.55
N GLY A 77 -14.85 1.30 -17.51
CA GLY A 77 -15.93 0.31 -17.50
C GLY A 77 -15.49 -1.15 -17.35
N ILE A 78 -14.19 -1.41 -17.14
CA ILE A 78 -13.65 -2.73 -16.81
C ILE A 78 -13.44 -2.79 -15.29
N THR A 79 -14.02 -3.80 -14.65
CA THR A 79 -13.87 -4.04 -13.22
C THR A 79 -13.04 -5.29 -12.97
N GLU A 80 -12.01 -5.17 -12.15
CA GLU A 80 -11.21 -6.29 -11.65
C GLU A 80 -11.21 -6.30 -10.12
N THR A 81 -11.29 -7.48 -9.52
CA THR A 81 -11.17 -7.68 -8.07
C THR A 81 -9.99 -8.60 -7.79
N VAL A 82 -9.13 -8.19 -6.87
CA VAL A 82 -7.97 -8.95 -6.39
C VAL A 82 -8.11 -9.14 -4.89
N GLN A 83 -7.68 -10.30 -4.40
CA GLN A 83 -7.64 -10.62 -2.98
C GLN A 83 -6.22 -10.94 -2.57
N SER A 84 -5.81 -10.32 -1.46
CA SER A 84 -4.51 -10.48 -0.83
C SER A 84 -4.73 -10.74 0.66
N SER A 85 -3.81 -11.45 1.31
CA SER A 85 -3.84 -11.52 2.78
C SER A 85 -3.08 -10.34 3.38
N MET A 86 -3.58 -9.79 4.47
CA MET A 86 -3.01 -8.62 5.12
C MET A 86 -3.12 -8.72 6.64
N THR A 87 -2.09 -8.24 7.33
CA THR A 87 -2.15 -7.87 8.75
C THR A 87 -1.72 -6.43 8.89
N LEU A 88 -2.36 -5.67 9.78
CA LEU A 88 -2.02 -4.28 10.04
C LEU A 88 -2.13 -3.98 11.53
N GLU A 89 -1.06 -3.44 12.08
CA GLU A 89 -0.90 -3.10 13.48
C GLU A 89 -0.40 -1.66 13.61
N VAL A 90 -0.87 -0.95 14.63
CA VAL A 90 -0.36 0.36 15.02
C VAL A 90 -0.05 0.37 16.51
N THR A 91 1.18 0.71 16.85
CA THR A 91 1.64 0.90 18.21
C THR A 91 1.84 2.39 18.48
N PHE A 92 1.10 2.92 19.45
CA PHE A 92 1.26 4.30 19.92
C PHE A 92 2.13 4.33 21.18
N ASN A 93 3.21 5.11 21.16
CA ASN A 93 4.00 5.47 22.33
C ASN A 93 3.71 6.92 22.72
N LYS A 94 2.73 7.07 23.60
CA LYS A 94 2.23 8.36 24.07
C LYS A 94 3.28 9.17 24.82
N LYS A 95 4.17 8.52 25.57
CA LYS A 95 5.23 9.21 26.32
C LYS A 95 6.21 9.92 25.39
N MET A 96 6.48 9.33 24.24
CA MET A 96 7.39 9.89 23.24
C MET A 96 6.65 10.69 22.16
N GLY A 97 5.32 10.57 22.07
CA GLY A 97 4.54 11.13 20.98
C GLY A 97 4.87 10.46 19.64
N GLU A 98 5.31 9.20 19.68
CA GLU A 98 5.78 8.43 18.52
C GLU A 98 4.79 7.29 18.21
N TYR A 99 4.67 6.96 16.93
CA TYR A 99 3.94 5.76 16.49
C TYR A 99 4.84 4.87 15.63
N ASP A 100 4.52 3.59 15.65
CA ASP A 100 5.00 2.57 14.71
C ASP A 100 3.78 1.90 14.09
N MET A 101 3.75 1.79 12.77
CA MET A 101 2.73 1.05 12.04
C MET A 101 3.41 -0.03 11.23
N LYS A 102 2.92 -1.25 11.37
CA LYS A 102 3.44 -2.41 10.67
C LYS A 102 2.33 -3.05 9.86
N SER A 103 2.58 -3.23 8.58
CA SER A 103 1.72 -4.02 7.71
C SER A 103 2.50 -5.18 7.10
N VAL A 104 1.82 -6.32 6.90
CA VAL A 104 2.33 -7.43 6.10
C VAL A 104 1.27 -7.75 5.07
N LEU A 105 1.61 -7.62 3.78
CA LEU A 105 0.72 -7.89 2.66
C LEU A 105 1.30 -9.07 1.85
N THR A 106 0.49 -10.09 1.63
CA THR A 106 0.81 -11.17 0.68
C THR A 106 -0.09 -11.05 -0.53
N ASP A 107 0.51 -10.63 -1.64
CA ASP A 107 -0.14 -10.56 -2.94
C ASP A 107 0.25 -11.79 -3.76
N PRO A 108 -0.68 -12.72 -4.02
CA PRO A 108 -0.38 -13.93 -4.77
C PRO A 108 -0.08 -13.67 -6.26
N GLU A 109 -0.46 -12.52 -6.80
CA GLU A 109 -0.31 -12.19 -8.22
C GLU A 109 0.11 -10.72 -8.41
N TYR A 110 1.16 -10.32 -7.71
CA TYR A 110 1.70 -8.96 -7.70
C TYR A 110 2.07 -8.46 -9.11
N ASP A 111 2.64 -9.34 -9.94
CA ASP A 111 3.02 -9.01 -11.31
C ASP A 111 3.02 -10.25 -12.21
N VAL A 112 2.70 -10.05 -13.50
CA VAL A 112 2.71 -11.09 -14.53
C VAL A 112 3.50 -10.62 -15.75
N ASN A 113 4.55 -11.36 -16.07
CA ASN A 113 5.49 -11.01 -17.13
C ASN A 113 5.62 -12.10 -18.20
N TYR A 114 5.82 -11.70 -19.44
CA TYR A 114 5.98 -12.61 -20.59
C TYR A 114 7.36 -12.49 -21.21
N GLN A 115 8.13 -13.58 -21.24
CA GLN A 115 9.48 -13.58 -21.84
C GLN A 115 9.85 -14.93 -22.45
N SER A 116 10.86 -14.93 -23.32
CA SER A 116 11.46 -16.15 -23.88
C SER A 116 12.39 -16.84 -22.87
N TYR A 117 12.46 -18.17 -22.91
CA TYR A 117 13.45 -18.95 -22.17
C TYR A 117 14.23 -19.91 -23.06
N TYR A 118 15.39 -20.31 -22.54
CA TYR A 118 16.43 -21.04 -23.26
C TYR A 118 16.91 -22.23 -22.43
N GLU A 119 17.41 -23.27 -23.09
CA GLU A 119 18.13 -24.38 -22.47
C GLU A 119 19.60 -24.36 -22.90
N LYS A 120 20.48 -24.87 -22.06
CA LYS A 120 21.90 -24.98 -22.38
C LYS A 120 22.21 -26.35 -22.95
N ASP A 121 22.71 -26.39 -24.18
CA ASP A 121 23.12 -27.64 -24.82
C ASP A 121 24.43 -28.20 -24.24
N VAL A 122 24.77 -29.42 -24.64
CA VAL A 122 26.00 -30.11 -24.19
C VAL A 122 27.30 -29.40 -24.58
N ASN A 123 27.25 -28.52 -25.58
CA ASN A 123 28.38 -27.72 -26.06
C ASN A 123 28.44 -26.35 -25.36
N GLY A 124 27.49 -26.07 -24.47
CA GLY A 124 27.40 -24.84 -23.71
C GLY A 124 26.72 -23.67 -24.43
N SER A 125 26.10 -23.90 -25.58
CA SER A 125 25.32 -22.88 -26.30
C SER A 125 23.88 -22.85 -25.80
N TYR A 126 23.27 -21.67 -25.77
CA TYR A 126 21.89 -21.48 -25.34
C TYR A 126 20.94 -21.58 -26.53
N GLN A 127 19.98 -22.50 -26.45
CA GLN A 127 18.98 -22.75 -27.49
C GLN A 127 17.62 -22.21 -27.03
N TYR A 128 16.95 -21.47 -27.90
CA TYR A 128 15.59 -21.00 -27.64
C TYR A 128 14.65 -22.20 -27.47
N VAL A 129 13.82 -22.17 -26.43
CA VAL A 129 12.81 -23.21 -26.17
C VAL A 129 11.43 -22.69 -26.53
N ASP A 130 10.90 -21.74 -25.76
CA ASP A 130 9.58 -21.12 -25.99
C ASP A 130 9.44 -19.80 -25.20
N TYR A 131 8.23 -19.27 -25.10
CA TYR A 131 7.83 -18.21 -24.18
C TYR A 131 7.23 -18.78 -22.89
N TYR A 132 7.49 -18.11 -21.78
CA TYR A 132 6.81 -18.34 -20.51
C TYR A 132 5.98 -17.12 -20.09
N GLU A 133 4.98 -17.40 -19.26
CA GLU A 133 4.33 -16.43 -18.38
C GLU A 133 4.87 -16.67 -16.95
N ARG A 134 5.42 -15.61 -16.34
CA ARG A 134 5.91 -15.64 -14.96
C ARG A 134 4.93 -14.89 -14.08
N THR A 135 4.37 -15.58 -13.10
CA THR A 135 3.60 -14.96 -12.02
C THR A 135 4.51 -14.73 -10.83
N THR A 136 4.53 -13.49 -10.34
CA THR A 136 5.22 -13.07 -9.14
C THR A 136 4.23 -13.01 -7.99
N SER A 137 4.46 -13.80 -6.95
CA SER A 137 3.78 -13.64 -5.66
C SER A 137 4.71 -12.92 -4.69
N ARG A 138 4.25 -11.84 -4.08
CA ARG A 138 5.04 -10.98 -3.19
C ARG A 138 4.52 -11.05 -1.76
N VAL A 139 5.42 -11.22 -0.80
CA VAL A 139 5.18 -10.88 0.60
C VAL A 139 5.94 -9.60 0.91
N ALA A 140 5.23 -8.53 1.25
CA ALA A 140 5.80 -7.25 1.63
C ALA A 140 5.53 -6.97 3.11
N THR A 141 6.55 -6.54 3.85
CA THR A 141 6.42 -6.02 5.22
C THR A 141 6.79 -4.55 5.20
N THR A 142 5.82 -3.69 5.50
CA THR A 142 6.00 -2.25 5.59
C THR A 142 6.04 -1.83 7.06
N ASN A 143 7.08 -1.10 7.46
CA ASN A 143 7.19 -0.48 8.77
C ASN A 143 7.27 1.04 8.58
N GLN A 144 6.28 1.73 9.11
CA GLN A 144 6.20 3.18 9.12
C GLN A 144 6.38 3.69 10.54
N THR A 145 7.25 4.68 10.72
CA THR A 145 7.44 5.35 12.02
C THR A 145 7.24 6.83 11.88
N GLY A 146 6.78 7.46 12.96
CA GLY A 146 6.62 8.90 12.98
C GLY A 146 6.21 9.43 14.33
N TYR A 147 5.77 10.69 14.33
CA TYR A 147 5.18 11.33 15.49
C TYR A 147 3.68 11.40 15.33
N PHE A 148 2.95 11.44 16.44
CA PHE A 148 1.53 11.72 16.41
C PHE A 148 1.16 12.79 17.45
N THR A 149 0.11 13.54 17.14
CA THR A 149 -0.55 14.43 18.09
C THR A 149 -2.02 14.09 18.14
N VAL A 150 -2.65 14.41 19.27
CA VAL A 150 -4.10 14.27 19.44
C VAL A 150 -4.70 15.64 19.66
N SER A 151 -5.70 16.01 18.87
CA SER A 151 -6.44 17.27 19.00
C SER A 151 -7.95 17.01 19.11
N GLY A 152 -8.68 17.82 19.88
CA GLY A 152 -10.12 17.67 20.04
C GLY A 152 -10.67 18.47 21.23
N ASN A 153 -12.00 18.46 21.39
CA ASN A 153 -12.71 19.18 22.45
C ASN A 153 -12.48 18.61 23.87
N ALA A 154 -11.85 17.45 23.97
CA ALA A 154 -11.70 16.63 25.18
C ALA A 154 -10.56 17.05 26.12
N GLY A 155 -9.63 17.89 25.66
CA GLY A 155 -8.34 18.06 26.32
C GLY A 155 -7.37 16.91 26.03
N ASP A 156 -6.75 16.36 27.08
CA ASP A 156 -5.62 15.40 27.03
C ASP A 156 -6.05 13.92 26.82
N GLU A 157 -7.33 13.62 26.66
CA GLU A 157 -7.83 12.25 26.44
C GLU A 157 -8.34 12.05 25.01
N ILE A 158 -8.06 10.87 24.42
CA ILE A 158 -8.74 10.45 23.20
C ILE A 158 -10.18 10.03 23.54
N GLU A 159 -11.12 10.57 22.79
CA GLU A 159 -12.54 10.25 22.84
C GLU A 159 -13.18 10.41 21.44
N LYS A 160 -14.47 10.11 21.34
CA LYS A 160 -15.23 10.39 20.13
C LYS A 160 -15.07 11.85 19.71
N ASN A 161 -14.83 12.07 18.42
CA ASN A 161 -14.50 13.34 17.76
C ASN A 161 -13.09 13.88 18.06
N SER A 162 -12.20 13.07 18.63
CA SER A 162 -10.78 13.39 18.64
C SER A 162 -10.17 13.16 17.26
N GLN A 163 -9.09 13.86 16.98
CA GLN A 163 -8.29 13.72 15.78
C GLN A 163 -6.90 13.23 16.16
N ILE A 164 -6.44 12.15 15.56
CA ILE A 164 -5.05 11.69 15.63
C ILE A 164 -4.37 12.19 14.37
N VAL A 165 -3.41 13.10 14.52
CA VAL A 165 -2.63 13.65 13.40
C VAL A 165 -1.28 12.97 13.37
N PHE A 166 -0.99 12.29 12.28
CA PHE A 166 0.27 11.57 12.06
C PHE A 166 1.26 12.46 11.34
N GLN A 167 2.53 12.37 11.70
CA GLN A 167 3.65 12.97 10.97
C GLN A 167 4.68 11.87 10.71
N GLU A 168 4.66 11.35 9.49
CA GLU A 168 5.59 10.30 9.07
C GLU A 168 7.03 10.81 9.10
N ARG A 169 7.94 9.96 9.59
CA ARG A 169 9.39 10.17 9.60
C ARG A 169 10.09 9.20 8.66
N THR A 170 9.66 7.96 8.62
CA THR A 170 10.28 6.90 7.82
C THR A 170 9.23 5.89 7.43
N ASP A 171 9.31 5.42 6.20
CA ASP A 171 8.56 4.30 5.67
C ASP A 171 9.54 3.35 4.98
N MET A 172 9.53 2.08 5.38
CA MET A 172 10.42 1.06 4.86
C MET A 172 9.63 -0.20 4.54
N THR A 173 9.76 -0.66 3.30
CA THR A 173 9.13 -1.90 2.84
C THR A 173 10.19 -2.90 2.45
N ASP A 174 10.25 -4.02 3.17
CA ASP A 174 10.99 -5.20 2.76
C ASP A 174 10.05 -6.13 2.00
N PHE A 175 10.51 -6.74 0.91
CA PHE A 175 9.71 -7.69 0.17
C PHE A 175 10.48 -8.96 -0.21
N ILE A 176 9.73 -10.05 -0.32
CA ILE A 176 10.19 -11.33 -0.86
C ILE A 176 9.23 -11.71 -2.00
N ASP A 177 9.79 -11.85 -3.18
CA ASP A 177 9.12 -12.33 -4.37
C ASP A 177 9.40 -13.82 -4.55
N SER A 178 8.37 -14.54 -4.97
CA SER A 178 8.46 -15.93 -5.41
C SER A 178 7.87 -16.03 -6.81
N TYR A 179 8.52 -16.85 -7.64
CA TYR A 179 8.18 -16.94 -9.06
C TYR A 179 7.64 -18.31 -9.41
N THR A 180 6.53 -18.32 -10.14
CA THR A 180 6.04 -19.50 -10.85
C THR A 180 6.06 -19.22 -12.35
N TYR A 181 6.30 -20.27 -13.14
CA TYR A 181 6.47 -20.17 -14.58
C TYR A 181 5.55 -21.16 -15.27
N VAL A 182 4.82 -20.71 -16.28
CA VAL A 182 4.03 -21.59 -17.15
C VAL A 182 4.36 -21.30 -18.61
N ILE A 183 4.31 -22.30 -19.49
CA ILE A 183 4.47 -22.09 -20.93
C ILE A 183 3.33 -21.18 -21.39
N SER A 184 3.68 -20.09 -22.07
CA SER A 184 2.74 -19.04 -22.47
C SER A 184 1.55 -19.62 -23.26
N GLY A 185 0.34 -19.28 -22.83
CA GLY A 185 -0.90 -19.77 -23.45
C GLY A 185 -1.28 -21.21 -23.08
N THR A 186 -0.60 -21.81 -22.09
CA THR A 186 -0.91 -23.15 -21.58
C THR A 186 -0.98 -23.15 -20.04
N SER A 187 -1.37 -24.28 -19.45
CA SER A 187 -1.28 -24.53 -18.00
C SER A 187 -0.06 -25.38 -17.61
N THR A 188 0.91 -25.54 -18.51
CA THR A 188 2.07 -26.41 -18.29
C THR A 188 3.13 -25.65 -17.49
N SER A 189 3.40 -26.07 -16.27
CA SER A 189 4.43 -25.46 -15.41
C SER A 189 5.84 -25.75 -15.91
N ILE A 190 6.71 -24.75 -15.83
CA ILE A 190 8.15 -24.88 -16.09
C ILE A 190 8.86 -24.99 -14.74
N THR A 191 9.71 -26.01 -14.57
CA THR A 191 10.63 -26.08 -13.44
C THR A 191 11.87 -25.26 -13.79
N PRO A 192 12.26 -24.22 -13.03
CA PRO A 192 13.35 -23.31 -13.44
C PRO A 192 14.72 -23.96 -13.68
N THR A 193 14.96 -25.14 -13.11
CA THR A 193 16.24 -25.84 -13.21
C THR A 193 16.57 -26.20 -14.66
N GLY A 194 17.73 -25.76 -15.15
CA GLY A 194 18.20 -26.04 -16.50
C GLY A 194 17.71 -25.06 -17.56
N TYR A 195 16.86 -24.11 -17.20
CA TYR A 195 16.37 -23.06 -18.07
C TYR A 195 16.93 -21.69 -17.71
N TYR A 196 17.06 -20.83 -18.72
CA TYR A 196 17.71 -19.54 -18.66
C TYR A 196 16.86 -18.46 -19.34
N LEU A 197 16.98 -17.20 -18.90
CA LEU A 197 16.48 -16.02 -19.60
C LEU A 197 17.66 -15.17 -20.09
N TYR A 198 17.44 -14.38 -21.14
CA TYR A 198 18.41 -13.40 -21.60
C TYR A 198 18.08 -12.04 -20.97
N ASP A 199 18.98 -11.49 -20.16
CA ASP A 199 18.74 -10.24 -19.41
C ASP A 199 19.11 -8.96 -20.19
N GLY A 200 19.52 -9.12 -21.45
CA GLY A 200 20.05 -8.06 -22.29
C GLY A 200 21.57 -8.11 -22.48
N THR A 201 22.28 -8.81 -21.58
CA THR A 201 23.75 -8.95 -21.59
C THR A 201 24.20 -10.41 -21.61
N ASP A 202 23.58 -11.28 -20.80
CA ASP A 202 23.93 -12.69 -20.69
C ASP A 202 22.69 -13.57 -20.49
N TYR A 203 22.89 -14.89 -20.60
CA TYR A 203 21.91 -15.91 -20.26
C TYR A 203 22.06 -16.32 -18.80
N VAL A 204 21.09 -15.92 -17.99
CA VAL A 204 21.07 -16.18 -16.54
C VAL A 204 20.01 -17.24 -16.22
N PRO A 205 20.23 -18.11 -15.22
CA PRO A 205 19.23 -19.08 -14.81
C PRO A 205 17.90 -18.41 -14.48
N LEU A 206 16.78 -19.08 -14.77
CA LEU A 206 15.47 -18.59 -14.35
C LEU A 206 15.44 -18.46 -12.82
N PRO A 207 15.17 -17.26 -12.26
CA PRO A 207 15.18 -17.07 -10.82
C PRO A 207 13.97 -17.76 -10.17
N THR A 208 14.11 -18.26 -8.95
CA THR A 208 13.00 -18.82 -8.17
C THR A 208 12.37 -17.81 -7.23
N SER A 209 13.15 -16.79 -6.85
CA SER A 209 12.77 -15.77 -5.88
C SER A 209 13.68 -14.56 -5.99
N GLU A 210 13.23 -13.42 -5.47
CA GLU A 210 14.03 -12.21 -5.26
C GLU A 210 13.63 -11.59 -3.92
N SER A 211 14.51 -10.81 -3.32
CA SER A 211 14.19 -10.02 -2.13
C SER A 211 14.80 -8.63 -2.26
N GLY A 212 14.10 -7.63 -1.77
CA GLY A 212 14.58 -6.26 -1.78
C GLY A 212 13.99 -5.42 -0.67
N THR A 213 14.53 -4.21 -0.56
CA THR A 213 14.08 -3.19 0.39
C THR A 213 13.89 -1.89 -0.36
N SER A 214 12.74 -1.25 -0.17
CA SER A 214 12.53 0.16 -0.52
C SER A 214 12.45 0.97 0.76
N THR A 215 13.05 2.16 0.75
CA THR A 215 13.06 3.05 1.91
C THR A 215 12.76 4.47 1.46
N ASN A 216 11.73 5.05 2.06
CA ASN A 216 11.46 6.47 2.00
C ASN A 216 11.83 7.08 3.35
N THR A 217 12.84 7.96 3.34
CA THR A 217 13.26 8.70 4.54
C THR A 217 13.00 10.18 4.32
N GLY A 218 12.13 10.76 5.14
CA GLY A 218 11.77 12.16 5.05
C GLY A 218 10.63 12.47 6.00
N VAL A 219 10.65 13.68 6.55
CA VAL A 219 9.50 14.19 7.29
C VAL A 219 8.50 14.70 6.27
N MET A 220 7.39 13.99 6.08
CA MET A 220 6.29 14.53 5.27
C MET A 220 5.63 15.68 6.03
N SER A 221 5.53 16.84 5.38
CA SER A 221 4.86 18.03 5.95
C SER A 221 3.33 17.90 5.95
N ALA A 222 2.80 16.91 5.24
CA ALA A 222 1.38 16.56 5.22
C ALA A 222 1.18 15.32 6.10
N GLY A 223 0.30 15.43 7.08
CA GLY A 223 -0.02 14.35 7.99
C GLY A 223 -1.37 13.73 7.68
N SER A 224 -1.48 12.40 7.74
CA SER A 224 -2.79 11.74 7.76
C SER A 224 -3.52 12.10 9.05
N ILE A 225 -4.85 12.30 8.98
CA ILE A 225 -5.67 12.66 10.14
C ILE A 225 -6.77 11.62 10.33
N TRP A 226 -6.70 10.87 11.43
CA TRP A 226 -7.77 9.95 11.79
C TRP A 226 -8.76 10.63 12.71
N ASN A 227 -10.02 10.67 12.29
CA ASN A 227 -11.12 11.15 13.10
C ASN A 227 -11.70 9.97 13.87
N VAL A 228 -11.63 10.01 15.19
CA VAL A 228 -12.15 8.94 16.06
C VAL A 228 -13.67 9.05 16.11
N THR A 229 -14.38 8.12 15.49
CA THR A 229 -15.85 8.12 15.46
C THR A 229 -16.45 7.39 16.66
N GLU A 230 -15.70 6.45 17.23
CA GLU A 230 -16.08 5.69 18.42
C GLU A 230 -14.84 5.18 19.18
N LEU A 231 -14.93 5.15 20.51
CA LEU A 231 -13.93 4.50 21.35
C LEU A 231 -14.62 3.83 22.55
N LYS A 232 -14.64 2.50 22.56
CA LYS A 232 -15.32 1.70 23.59
C LYS A 232 -14.55 0.42 23.90
N LYS A 233 -14.21 0.22 25.18
CA LYS A 233 -13.71 -1.07 25.72
C LYS A 233 -12.59 -1.72 24.89
N GLY A 234 -11.58 -0.95 24.50
CA GLY A 234 -10.46 -1.45 23.69
C GLY A 234 -10.75 -1.57 22.20
N VAL A 235 -11.88 -1.05 21.71
CA VAL A 235 -12.18 -0.91 20.28
C VAL A 235 -12.25 0.56 19.91
N MET A 236 -11.58 0.93 18.82
CA MET A 236 -11.54 2.28 18.27
C MET A 236 -11.98 2.24 16.81
N ASN A 237 -12.97 3.05 16.46
CA ASN A 237 -13.35 3.29 15.07
C ASN A 237 -12.79 4.63 14.63
N VAL A 238 -12.16 4.65 13.46
CA VAL A 238 -11.58 5.85 12.87
C VAL A 238 -12.03 6.02 11.43
N GLU A 239 -12.15 7.28 11.02
CA GLU A 239 -12.40 7.67 9.64
C GLU A 239 -11.34 8.66 9.17
N TYR A 240 -10.91 8.49 7.93
CA TYR A 240 -10.00 9.38 7.23
C TYR A 240 -10.61 9.75 5.89
N SER A 241 -10.40 11.00 5.48
CA SER A 241 -10.72 11.44 4.13
C SER A 241 -9.68 12.43 3.66
N ASP A 242 -9.30 12.32 2.40
CA ASP A 242 -8.40 13.27 1.75
C ASP A 242 -8.90 13.57 0.35
N GLU A 243 -8.79 14.83 -0.02
CA GLU A 243 -9.23 15.33 -1.30
C GLU A 243 -8.20 16.34 -1.82
N SER A 244 -7.75 16.15 -3.05
CA SER A 244 -6.90 17.12 -3.71
C SER A 244 -7.37 17.36 -5.14
N THR A 245 -7.18 18.59 -5.60
CA THR A 245 -7.39 18.97 -6.99
C THR A 245 -6.21 19.80 -7.44
N THR A 246 -5.57 19.38 -8.53
CA THR A 246 -4.46 20.11 -9.16
C THR A 246 -4.88 20.53 -10.56
N THR A 247 -4.66 21.80 -10.88
CA THR A 247 -4.87 22.35 -12.23
C THR A 247 -3.57 22.97 -12.72
N ASN A 248 -3.29 22.83 -14.01
CA ASN A 248 -2.14 23.49 -14.63
C ASN A 248 -2.66 24.58 -15.55
N SER A 249 -2.61 25.85 -15.17
CA SER A 249 -3.15 26.96 -15.97
C SER A 249 -2.50 27.17 -17.34
N ALA A 250 -1.34 26.56 -17.61
CA ALA A 250 -0.67 26.65 -18.91
C ALA A 250 -1.14 25.57 -19.91
N THR A 251 -1.91 24.58 -19.45
CA THR A 251 -2.42 23.46 -20.24
C THR A 251 -3.88 23.21 -19.88
N ASP A 252 -4.68 22.58 -20.72
CA ASP A 252 -6.04 22.17 -20.30
C ASP A 252 -6.00 20.87 -19.46
N TRP A 253 -5.04 20.78 -18.54
CA TRP A 253 -4.81 19.60 -17.71
C TRP A 253 -5.29 19.84 -16.28
N SER A 254 -6.04 18.88 -15.74
CA SER A 254 -6.37 18.81 -14.32
C SER A 254 -6.34 17.38 -13.81
N SER A 255 -6.15 17.24 -12.51
CA SER A 255 -6.34 15.98 -11.78
C SER A 255 -7.09 16.23 -10.49
N SER A 256 -7.91 15.28 -10.08
CA SER A 256 -8.54 15.24 -8.78
C SER A 256 -8.40 13.86 -8.16
N TYR A 257 -8.25 13.86 -6.85
CA TYR A 257 -8.12 12.69 -6.00
C TYR A 257 -9.10 12.86 -4.85
N LEU A 258 -9.89 11.83 -4.58
CA LEU A 258 -10.68 11.73 -3.36
C LEU A 258 -10.46 10.34 -2.78
N ASN A 259 -10.14 10.27 -1.50
CA ASN A 259 -10.05 9.02 -0.75
C ASN A 259 -10.83 9.14 0.54
N THR A 260 -11.55 8.08 0.90
CA THR A 260 -12.21 7.94 2.19
C THR A 260 -11.94 6.55 2.73
N THR A 261 -11.67 6.46 4.02
CA THR A 261 -11.31 5.22 4.69
C THR A 261 -11.99 5.16 6.04
N SER A 262 -12.44 3.97 6.44
CA SER A 262 -12.94 3.67 7.77
C SER A 262 -12.29 2.39 8.30
N TRP A 263 -11.75 2.44 9.51
CA TRP A 263 -11.09 1.29 10.14
C TRP A 263 -11.63 1.07 11.55
N GLU A 264 -11.75 -0.21 11.91
CA GLU A 264 -11.93 -0.67 13.29
C GLU A 264 -10.59 -1.21 13.80
N LEU A 265 -10.18 -0.76 14.98
CA LEU A 265 -8.97 -1.20 15.66
C LEU A 265 -9.32 -1.82 17.01
N THR A 266 -8.66 -2.92 17.36
CA THR A 266 -8.78 -3.57 18.67
C THR A 266 -7.44 -3.56 19.39
N GLN A 267 -7.44 -3.14 20.65
CA GLN A 267 -6.27 -3.12 21.52
C GLN A 267 -5.85 -4.57 21.87
N GLU A 268 -4.53 -4.82 21.87
CA GLU A 268 -3.95 -6.08 22.35
C GLU A 268 -4.03 -6.28 23.87
#